data_AF-A0A6I5ZTS1-F1
#
_entry.id   AF-A0A6I5ZTS1-F1
#
_cell.length_a   1.000
_cell.length_b   1.000
_cell.length_c   1.000
_cell.angle_alpha   90.00
_cell.angle_beta   90.00
_cell.angle_gamma   90.00
#
_symmetry.space_group_name_H-M   'P 1'
#
loop_
_entity.id
_entity.type
_entity.pdbx_description
1 polymer ?
#
loop_
_entity_poly.entity_id
_entity_poly.type
_entity_poly.pdbx_seq_one_letter_code
_entity_poly.pdbx_strand_id
1 'polypeptide(L)'
;MVLVVADDPGPHSSQTEQDTRLFARFAKLPVLDPSCPREAYEMTKYAFELSETLNLPVIVRPTTRVSHACQEVEVGTIPPRPPVPGFNKDPRWVIMPSLAARQHVWLNKQQDRAQAEFAASPFNVARLAGPVGVITSGLSYFYVTEALERLGVKLSLLKIGTPYPLPEELVREFLTRMERVLIVEEQEPVVEDQVIHLAWRSRLPVEISGKHDSYLPREGEFNVDRVTAALARFLKLEQENPVPGLPALPPLPARPPLFCAGCPHRGSFYAFKQAARDQEVIFTGDIGCYTLGAAPPLAAMDTCLCMGASLGLAQGLARVQPGTRLVAFIGDSTFFHAGLPPLVNAVHQQTPLVVVVLDNETTAMTGHQSHPGLATGTGQRAVDIARVARACGVEMVLTADPLDLEATMAVARQALAAPGPALVILRHPCPQVARPVTRYRVNADACTGCHTCIDELGCPALVPADGAVMINSTCTGCGLCAQVCPAAAMEEGV
;
A
#
# COMPACT_ATOMS: atom_id res chain seq x y z
N MET A 1 22.43 -3.16 0.09
CA MET A 1 21.13 -2.51 -0.20
C MET A 1 20.07 -3.22 0.62
N VAL A 2 19.25 -2.47 1.35
CA VAL A 2 18.09 -3.02 2.06
C VAL A 2 16.84 -2.47 1.39
N LEU A 3 15.89 -3.35 1.10
CA LEU A 3 14.59 -3.04 0.53
C LEU A 3 13.55 -3.23 1.63
N VAL A 4 12.73 -2.22 1.89
CA VAL A 4 11.59 -2.35 2.80
C VAL A 4 10.34 -2.43 1.95
N VAL A 5 9.60 -3.54 2.07
CA VAL A 5 8.35 -3.77 1.34
C VAL A 5 7.32 -4.25 2.35
N ALA A 6 6.36 -3.39 2.66
CA ALA A 6 5.29 -3.71 3.59
C ALA A 6 4.17 -4.45 2.86
N ASP A 7 3.81 -5.63 3.36
CA ASP A 7 2.69 -6.41 2.84
C ASP A 7 1.41 -6.10 3.62
N ASP A 8 0.28 -6.12 2.91
CA ASP A 8 -1.04 -5.77 3.46
C ASP A 8 -2.00 -6.97 3.40
N PRO A 9 -1.88 -7.95 4.33
CA PRO A 9 -2.87 -9.03 4.44
C PRO A 9 -4.27 -8.48 4.68
N GLY A 10 -5.27 -9.01 3.99
CA GLY A 10 -6.66 -8.52 4.08
C GLY A 10 -6.89 -7.10 3.54
N PRO A 11 -6.23 -6.73 2.42
CA PRO A 11 -5.92 -5.37 1.95
C PRO A 11 -6.71 -4.25 2.63
N HIS A 12 -6.10 -3.62 3.65
CA HIS A 12 -6.67 -2.48 4.37
C HIS A 12 -6.47 -1.16 3.62
N SER A 13 -5.41 -1.08 2.83
CA SER A 13 -4.95 0.12 2.12
C SER A 13 -4.56 -0.14 0.66
N SER A 14 -4.23 -1.39 0.33
CA SER A 14 -3.83 -1.83 -1.01
C SER A 14 -5.02 -2.28 -1.87
N GLN A 15 -4.85 -2.36 -3.19
CA GLN A 15 -5.90 -2.83 -4.13
C GLN A 15 -5.95 -4.35 -4.22
N THR A 16 -4.86 -5.02 -3.83
CA THR A 16 -4.70 -6.46 -3.93
C THR A 16 -3.89 -6.98 -2.76
N GLU A 17 -4.18 -8.22 -2.35
CA GLU A 17 -3.33 -8.98 -1.45
C GLU A 17 -2.18 -9.60 -2.26
N GLN A 18 -0.94 -9.26 -1.93
CA GLN A 18 0.26 -9.81 -2.57
C GLN A 18 1.30 -10.19 -1.52
N ASP A 19 2.09 -11.21 -1.85
CA ASP A 19 3.12 -11.72 -0.97
C ASP A 19 4.52 -11.46 -1.53
N THR A 20 5.25 -10.58 -0.87
CA THR A 20 6.62 -10.19 -1.23
C THR A 20 7.57 -11.39 -1.27
N ARG A 21 7.33 -12.44 -0.47
CA ARG A 21 8.21 -13.61 -0.42
C ARG A 21 8.20 -14.40 -1.73
N LEU A 22 7.10 -14.36 -2.50
CA LEU A 22 7.05 -14.96 -3.84
C LEU A 22 7.93 -14.20 -4.85
N PHE A 23 7.92 -12.87 -4.81
CA PHE A 23 8.81 -12.04 -5.63
C PHE A 23 10.27 -12.21 -5.21
N ALA A 24 10.53 -12.31 -3.91
CA ALA A 24 11.85 -12.60 -3.37
C ALA A 24 12.36 -13.97 -3.87
N ARG A 25 11.49 -14.98 -3.92
CA ARG A 25 11.80 -16.31 -4.47
C ARG A 25 12.13 -16.26 -5.96
N PHE A 26 11.36 -15.50 -6.73
CA PHE A 26 11.66 -15.26 -8.14
C PHE A 26 13.02 -14.56 -8.33
N ALA A 27 13.29 -13.52 -7.53
CA ALA A 27 14.51 -12.72 -7.61
C ALA A 27 15.73 -13.34 -6.89
N LYS A 28 15.54 -14.45 -6.15
CA LYS A 28 16.56 -15.09 -5.30
C LYS A 28 17.15 -14.13 -4.25
N LEU A 29 16.29 -13.36 -3.58
CA LEU A 29 16.69 -12.39 -2.55
C LEU A 29 16.31 -12.88 -1.14
N PRO A 30 17.19 -12.73 -0.13
CA PRO A 30 16.86 -13.04 1.25
C PRO A 30 15.75 -12.13 1.79
N VAL A 31 14.88 -12.69 2.64
CA VAL A 31 13.78 -11.99 3.31
C VAL A 31 13.89 -12.14 4.81
N LEU A 32 13.72 -11.03 5.52
CA LEU A 32 13.50 -10.97 6.96
C LEU A 32 12.04 -10.56 7.22
N ASP A 33 11.37 -11.28 8.12
CA ASP A 33 9.93 -11.14 8.38
C ASP A 33 9.72 -10.85 9.88
N PRO A 34 9.75 -9.57 10.29
CA PRO A 34 9.63 -9.19 11.69
C PRO A 34 8.23 -9.49 12.23
N SER A 35 8.18 -10.00 13.47
CA SER A 35 6.91 -10.26 14.16
C SER A 35 6.36 -9.07 14.96
N CYS A 36 7.20 -8.07 15.25
CA CYS A 36 6.85 -6.89 16.04
C CYS A 36 7.73 -5.68 15.68
N PRO A 37 7.38 -4.45 16.12
CA PRO A 37 8.17 -3.26 15.84
C PRO A 37 9.63 -3.34 16.34
N ARG A 38 9.88 -4.01 17.47
CA ARG A 38 11.26 -4.23 17.96
C ARG A 38 12.08 -5.09 17.00
N GLU A 39 11.52 -6.20 16.54
CA GLU A 39 12.21 -7.02 15.54
C GLU A 39 12.40 -6.29 14.23
N ALA A 40 11.46 -5.46 13.80
CA ALA A 40 11.65 -4.64 12.59
C ALA A 40 12.87 -3.72 12.73
N TYR A 41 13.06 -3.10 13.90
CA TYR A 41 14.24 -2.29 14.21
C TYR A 41 15.54 -3.10 14.21
N GLU A 42 15.56 -4.26 14.87
CA GLU A 42 16.75 -5.14 14.97
C GLU A 42 17.10 -5.79 13.63
N MET A 43 16.12 -6.37 12.94
CA MET A 43 16.28 -6.98 11.62
C MET A 43 16.73 -5.98 10.57
N THR A 44 16.35 -4.69 10.67
CA THR A 44 16.84 -3.68 9.73
C THR A 44 18.37 -3.51 9.83
N LYS A 45 18.94 -3.54 11.04
CA LYS A 45 20.40 -3.49 11.23
C LYS A 45 21.06 -4.73 10.65
N TYR A 46 20.51 -5.90 11.01
CA TYR A 46 20.97 -7.20 10.50
C TYR A 46 20.89 -7.27 8.97
N ALA A 47 19.87 -6.67 8.34
CA ALA A 47 19.71 -6.65 6.90
C ALA A 47 20.87 -5.93 6.18
N PHE A 48 21.43 -4.86 6.76
CA PHE A 48 22.60 -4.19 6.20
C PHE A 48 23.84 -5.09 6.26
N GLU A 49 24.10 -5.70 7.42
CA GLU A 49 25.23 -6.62 7.62
C GLU A 49 25.13 -7.85 6.69
N LEU A 50 23.93 -8.43 6.60
CA LEU A 50 23.65 -9.56 5.73
C LEU A 50 23.81 -9.17 4.24
N SER A 51 23.35 -7.98 3.86
CA SER A 51 23.49 -7.48 2.49
C SER A 51 24.95 -7.32 2.09
N GLU A 52 25.79 -6.80 2.99
CA GLU A 52 27.24 -6.67 2.77
C GLU A 52 27.94 -8.04 2.72
N THR A 53 27.54 -8.98 3.58
CA THR A 53 28.09 -10.34 3.65
C THR A 53 27.78 -11.17 2.39
N LEU A 54 26.54 -11.08 1.90
CA LEU A 54 26.07 -11.83 0.73
C LEU A 54 26.31 -11.09 -0.59
N ASN A 55 26.58 -9.77 -0.55
CA ASN A 55 26.56 -8.89 -1.72
C ASN A 55 25.23 -8.99 -2.50
N LEU A 56 24.12 -9.16 -1.77
CA LEU A 56 22.77 -9.20 -2.31
C LEU A 56 21.90 -8.12 -1.66
N PRO A 57 20.90 -7.59 -2.36
CA PRO A 57 19.81 -6.87 -1.71
C PRO A 57 19.11 -7.79 -0.70
N VAL A 58 18.75 -7.25 0.47
CA VAL A 58 17.96 -7.97 1.48
C VAL A 58 16.61 -7.28 1.63
N ILE A 59 15.54 -8.06 1.68
CA ILE A 59 14.18 -7.55 1.89
C ILE A 59 13.83 -7.64 3.37
N VAL A 60 13.36 -6.54 3.94
CA VAL A 60 12.67 -6.52 5.24
C VAL A 60 11.18 -6.35 4.95
N ARG A 61 10.39 -7.35 5.33
CA ARG A 61 8.96 -7.48 5.00
C ARG A 61 8.09 -7.39 6.25
N PRO A 62 7.75 -6.18 6.73
CA PRO A 62 6.72 -6.06 7.76
C PRO A 62 5.32 -6.28 7.16
N THR A 63 4.34 -6.63 8.00
CA THR A 63 2.93 -6.62 7.65
C THR A 63 2.20 -5.43 8.27
N THR A 64 0.93 -5.19 7.89
CA THR A 64 0.09 -4.08 8.38
C THR A 64 0.14 -3.91 9.90
N ARG A 65 -0.07 -4.95 10.71
CA ARG A 65 -0.06 -4.79 12.18
C ARG A 65 1.31 -4.48 12.76
N VAL A 66 2.39 -4.97 12.15
CA VAL A 66 3.74 -4.59 12.58
C VAL A 66 3.98 -3.12 12.28
N SER A 67 3.53 -2.64 11.13
CA SER A 67 3.71 -1.25 10.68
C SER A 67 2.82 -0.25 11.44
N HIS A 68 1.67 -0.68 11.94
CA HIS A 68 0.70 0.13 12.68
C HIS A 68 0.75 -0.08 14.22
N ALA A 69 1.75 -0.78 14.72
CA ALA A 69 1.97 -0.98 16.15
C ALA A 69 3.14 -0.12 16.68
N CYS A 70 3.11 0.16 17.98
CA CYS A 70 4.19 0.83 18.69
C CYS A 70 4.75 -0.09 19.77
N GLN A 71 6.07 -0.04 19.98
CA GLN A 71 6.75 -0.78 21.03
C GLN A 71 7.95 0.03 21.53
N GLU A 72 8.23 -0.04 22.82
CA GLU A 72 9.46 0.52 23.39
C GLU A 72 10.68 -0.29 22.91
N VAL A 73 11.69 0.42 22.41
CA VAL A 73 12.95 -0.15 21.91
C VAL A 73 14.13 0.60 22.48
N GLU A 74 15.20 -0.12 22.80
CA GLU A 74 16.46 0.50 23.19
C GLU A 74 17.22 0.92 21.93
N VAL A 75 17.35 2.25 21.74
CA VAL A 75 18.03 2.81 20.58
C VAL A 75 19.52 2.92 20.88
N GLY A 76 20.30 2.03 20.27
CA GLY A 76 21.76 2.09 20.33
C GLY A 76 22.36 3.21 19.45
N THR A 77 23.64 3.47 19.61
CA THR A 77 24.39 4.39 18.74
C THR A 77 24.56 3.81 17.35
N ILE A 78 24.22 4.57 16.31
CA ILE A 78 24.53 4.19 14.92
C ILE A 78 26.05 4.32 14.73
N PRO A 79 26.77 3.24 14.39
CA PRO A 79 28.21 3.31 14.18
C PRO A 79 28.53 4.27 13.02
N PRO A 80 29.68 4.98 13.06
CA PRO A 80 30.08 5.84 11.96
C PRO A 80 30.21 5.02 10.68
N ARG A 81 29.67 5.55 9.58
CA ARG A 81 29.71 4.88 8.28
C ARG A 81 31.16 4.69 7.85
N PRO A 82 31.62 3.47 7.54
CA PRO A 82 32.96 3.28 7.01
C PRO A 82 33.11 4.05 5.68
N PRO A 83 34.32 4.57 5.38
CA PRO A 83 34.55 5.25 4.11
C PRO A 83 34.24 4.31 2.95
N VAL A 84 33.30 4.72 2.10
CA VAL A 84 32.92 3.97 0.90
C VAL A 84 34.02 4.18 -0.15
N PRO A 85 34.60 3.11 -0.73
CA PRO A 85 35.71 3.21 -1.69
C PRO A 85 35.30 3.83 -3.05
N GLY A 86 34.06 4.30 -3.18
CA GLY A 86 33.50 4.82 -4.41
C GLY A 86 33.09 3.71 -5.39
N PHE A 87 32.77 4.11 -6.62
CA PHE A 87 32.39 3.18 -7.67
C PHE A 87 33.63 2.47 -8.25
N ASN A 88 33.71 1.16 -8.05
CA ASN A 88 34.69 0.33 -8.73
C ASN A 88 34.18 -0.02 -10.14
N LYS A 89 34.94 0.38 -11.18
CA LYS A 89 34.67 0.07 -12.60
C LYS A 89 34.93 -1.42 -12.91
N ASP A 90 34.13 -2.28 -12.31
CA ASP A 90 34.21 -3.72 -12.46
C ASP A 90 33.33 -4.20 -13.64
N PRO A 91 33.83 -5.06 -14.54
CA PRO A 91 33.03 -5.62 -15.64
C PRO A 91 31.75 -6.33 -15.18
N ARG A 92 31.66 -6.73 -13.90
CA ARG A 92 30.46 -7.32 -13.28
C ARG A 92 29.21 -6.43 -13.38
N TRP A 93 29.36 -5.12 -13.53
CA TRP A 93 28.24 -4.19 -13.68
C TRP A 93 27.55 -4.26 -15.05
N VAL A 94 28.17 -4.89 -16.06
CA VAL A 94 27.60 -5.01 -17.41
C VAL A 94 27.34 -6.47 -17.73
N ILE A 95 26.11 -6.91 -17.49
CA ILE A 95 25.69 -8.31 -17.63
C ILE A 95 25.48 -8.68 -19.10
N MET A 96 26.55 -9.14 -19.76
CA MET A 96 26.52 -9.77 -21.09
C MET A 96 26.35 -11.30 -20.97
N PRO A 97 25.93 -12.02 -22.04
CA PRO A 97 25.51 -13.42 -21.94
C PRO A 97 26.48 -14.37 -21.20
N SER A 98 27.79 -14.30 -21.45
CA SER A 98 28.78 -15.15 -20.78
C SER A 98 28.92 -14.87 -19.29
N LEU A 99 28.78 -13.59 -18.89
CA LEU A 99 28.80 -13.19 -17.49
C LEU A 99 27.49 -13.55 -16.80
N ALA A 100 26.35 -13.40 -17.47
CA ALA A 100 25.04 -13.78 -16.95
C ALA A 100 25.01 -15.24 -16.47
N ALA A 101 25.52 -16.17 -17.29
CA ALA A 101 25.61 -17.58 -16.93
C ALA A 101 26.46 -17.81 -15.66
N ARG A 102 27.63 -17.16 -15.57
CA ARG A 102 28.52 -17.26 -14.38
C ARG A 102 27.89 -16.63 -13.14
N GLN A 103 27.26 -15.47 -13.28
CA GLN A 103 26.60 -14.76 -12.19
C GLN A 103 25.38 -15.52 -11.68
N HIS A 104 24.67 -16.25 -12.54
CA HIS A 104 23.56 -17.08 -12.08
C HIS A 104 24.05 -18.27 -11.23
N VAL A 105 25.18 -18.89 -11.58
CA VAL A 105 25.82 -19.91 -10.71
C VAL A 105 26.24 -19.30 -9.37
N TRP A 106 26.81 -18.10 -9.39
CA TRP A 106 27.16 -17.36 -8.17
C TRP A 106 25.92 -17.06 -7.30
N LEU A 107 24.83 -16.59 -7.91
CA LEU A 107 23.58 -16.26 -7.21
C LEU A 107 22.94 -17.50 -6.57
N ASN A 108 22.99 -18.66 -7.23
CA ASN A 108 22.53 -19.92 -6.63
C ASN A 108 23.38 -20.29 -5.40
N LYS A 109 24.70 -20.14 -5.46
CA LYS A 109 25.57 -20.32 -4.28
C LYS A 109 25.30 -19.31 -3.17
N GLN A 110 24.85 -18.09 -3.49
CA GLN A 110 24.44 -17.14 -2.46
C GLN A 110 23.17 -17.58 -1.73
N GLN A 111 22.29 -18.37 -2.36
CA GLN A 111 21.14 -18.94 -1.65
C GLN A 111 21.61 -19.91 -0.56
N ASP A 112 22.55 -20.80 -0.89
CA ASP A 112 23.13 -21.76 0.08
C ASP A 112 23.80 -21.02 1.25
N ARG A 113 24.54 -19.95 0.94
CA ARG A 113 25.16 -19.08 1.97
C ARG A 113 24.10 -18.40 2.84
N ALA A 114 23.05 -17.84 2.24
CA ALA A 114 21.96 -17.20 2.99
C ALA A 114 21.25 -18.18 3.93
N GLN A 115 20.99 -19.41 3.48
CA GLN A 115 20.42 -20.46 4.33
C GLN A 115 21.28 -20.77 5.55
N ALA A 116 22.61 -20.85 5.36
CA ALA A 116 23.55 -21.10 6.45
C ALA A 116 23.58 -19.93 7.48
N GLU A 117 23.63 -18.69 7.00
CA GLU A 117 23.53 -17.50 7.87
C GLU A 117 22.20 -17.49 8.66
N PHE A 118 21.11 -17.91 8.01
CA PHE A 118 19.79 -17.97 8.62
C PHE A 118 19.63 -19.09 9.65
N ALA A 119 20.32 -20.23 9.50
CA ALA A 119 20.30 -21.28 10.52
C ALA A 119 20.84 -20.79 11.87
N ALA A 120 21.78 -19.85 11.87
CA ALA A 120 22.36 -19.23 13.07
C ALA A 120 21.65 -17.93 13.50
N SER A 121 20.63 -17.47 12.76
CA SER A 121 19.96 -16.20 13.02
C SER A 121 19.23 -16.20 14.37
N PRO A 122 19.39 -15.16 15.21
CA PRO A 122 18.69 -15.06 16.50
C PRO A 122 17.17 -14.87 16.34
N PHE A 123 16.72 -14.55 15.14
CA PHE A 123 15.30 -14.35 14.83
C PHE A 123 14.54 -15.64 14.55
N ASN A 124 15.26 -16.76 14.42
CA ASN A 124 14.67 -18.09 14.30
C ASN A 124 14.74 -18.79 15.65
N VAL A 125 13.58 -19.11 16.24
CA VAL A 125 13.50 -19.59 17.63
C VAL A 125 12.70 -20.88 17.69
N ALA A 126 13.36 -21.97 18.10
CA ALA A 126 12.74 -23.26 18.35
C ALA A 126 12.49 -23.49 19.85
N ARG A 127 11.30 -23.97 20.20
CA ARG A 127 10.95 -24.46 21.54
C ARG A 127 10.32 -25.84 21.40
N LEU A 128 10.74 -26.80 22.21
CA LEU A 128 10.24 -28.17 22.15
C LEU A 128 9.39 -28.48 23.37
N ALA A 129 8.20 -29.02 23.14
CA ALA A 129 7.29 -29.46 24.20
C ALA A 129 6.63 -30.82 23.91
N GLY A 130 6.95 -31.46 22.77
CA GLY A 130 6.41 -32.77 22.39
C GLY A 130 6.56 -33.06 20.89
N PRO A 131 5.98 -34.17 20.41
CA PRO A 131 6.07 -34.59 19.01
C PRO A 131 5.07 -33.87 18.08
N VAL A 132 4.20 -33.01 18.61
CA VAL A 132 3.28 -32.18 17.81
C VAL A 132 3.79 -30.75 17.84
N GLY A 133 3.93 -30.16 16.64
CA GLY A 133 4.55 -28.86 16.49
C GLY A 133 3.76 -27.85 15.66
N VAL A 134 4.16 -26.59 15.77
CA VAL A 134 3.72 -25.49 14.91
C VAL A 134 4.95 -24.80 14.34
N ILE A 135 4.98 -24.55 13.04
CA ILE A 135 5.98 -23.68 12.40
C ILE A 135 5.28 -22.40 11.97
N THR A 136 5.84 -21.25 12.29
CA THR A 136 5.22 -19.95 12.02
C THR A 136 6.23 -18.90 11.60
N SER A 137 5.79 -17.86 10.89
CA SER A 137 6.66 -16.75 10.44
C SER A 137 6.02 -15.39 10.66
N GLY A 138 6.86 -14.36 10.81
CA GLY A 138 6.42 -12.99 11.00
C GLY A 138 5.44 -12.83 12.17
N LEU A 139 4.44 -11.97 11.97
CA LEU A 139 3.40 -11.66 12.95
C LEU A 139 2.59 -12.89 13.41
N SER A 140 2.45 -13.91 12.57
CA SER A 140 1.69 -15.13 12.90
C SER A 140 2.22 -15.83 14.16
N TYR A 141 3.49 -15.59 14.52
CA TYR A 141 4.06 -16.04 15.79
C TYR A 141 3.21 -15.62 17.00
N PHE A 142 2.80 -14.36 17.07
CA PHE A 142 2.02 -13.86 18.21
C PHE A 142 0.60 -14.41 18.22
N TYR A 143 -0.01 -14.60 17.04
CA TYR A 143 -1.32 -15.26 16.95
C TYR A 143 -1.27 -16.69 17.45
N VAL A 144 -0.22 -17.44 17.09
CA VAL A 144 -0.02 -18.82 17.55
C VAL A 144 0.21 -18.85 19.04
N THR A 145 1.10 -18.01 19.59
CA THR A 145 1.40 -18.04 21.04
C THR A 145 0.16 -17.74 21.87
N GLU A 146 -0.62 -16.71 21.51
CA GLU A 146 -1.86 -16.38 22.23
C GLU A 146 -2.91 -17.50 22.06
N ALA A 147 -3.02 -18.09 20.87
CA ALA A 147 -3.96 -19.19 20.64
C ALA A 147 -3.62 -20.44 21.46
N LEU A 148 -2.33 -20.77 21.61
CA LEU A 148 -1.88 -21.88 22.47
C LEU A 148 -2.22 -21.63 23.94
N GLU A 149 -2.04 -20.39 24.41
CA GLU A 149 -2.42 -19.97 25.77
C GLU A 149 -3.93 -20.08 25.98
N ARG A 150 -4.75 -19.59 25.04
CA ARG A 150 -6.22 -19.68 25.10
C ARG A 150 -6.72 -21.14 25.14
N LEU A 151 -6.06 -22.04 24.42
CA LEU A 151 -6.40 -23.47 24.42
C LEU A 151 -5.81 -24.24 25.61
N GLY A 152 -4.93 -23.63 26.40
CA GLY A 152 -4.26 -24.30 27.52
C GLY A 152 -3.33 -25.45 27.11
N VAL A 153 -2.85 -25.47 25.86
CA VAL A 153 -2.02 -26.54 25.32
C VAL A 153 -0.57 -26.11 25.14
N LYS A 154 0.36 -27.05 25.28
CA LYS A 154 1.79 -26.83 25.02
C LYS A 154 2.22 -27.69 23.84
N LEU A 155 2.66 -27.03 22.77
CA LEU A 155 3.20 -27.67 21.56
C LEU A 155 4.64 -27.23 21.35
N SER A 156 5.38 -28.01 20.55
CA SER A 156 6.65 -27.54 20.01
C SER A 156 6.38 -26.39 19.04
N LEU A 157 7.21 -25.35 19.06
CA LEU A 157 7.00 -24.13 18.27
C LEU A 157 8.32 -23.73 17.62
N LEU A 158 8.31 -23.59 16.30
CA LEU A 158 9.41 -23.03 15.53
C LEU A 158 8.97 -21.72 14.89
N LYS A 159 9.53 -20.62 15.37
CA LYS A 159 9.41 -19.31 14.74
C LYS A 159 10.50 -19.16 13.68
N ILE A 160 10.11 -18.76 12.47
CA ILE A 160 10.98 -18.41 11.36
C ILE A 160 10.88 -16.90 11.10
N GLY A 161 11.89 -16.15 11.51
CA GLY A 161 12.08 -14.73 11.17
C GLY A 161 12.75 -14.51 9.81
N THR A 162 13.25 -15.57 9.17
CA THR A 162 13.92 -15.53 7.86
C THR A 162 13.26 -16.50 6.88
N PRO A 163 12.05 -16.18 6.37
CA PRO A 163 11.21 -17.17 5.68
C PRO A 163 11.72 -17.57 4.29
N TYR A 164 12.62 -16.79 3.68
CA TYR A 164 13.18 -17.13 2.39
C TYR A 164 14.63 -16.64 2.22
N PRO A 165 15.57 -17.51 1.77
CA PRO A 165 15.41 -18.96 1.69
C PRO A 165 15.21 -19.59 3.08
N LEU A 166 14.52 -20.73 3.15
CA LEU A 166 14.27 -21.42 4.42
C LEU A 166 15.59 -21.87 5.10
N PRO A 167 15.78 -21.70 6.42
CA PRO A 167 16.93 -22.25 7.15
C PRO A 167 16.80 -23.78 7.28
N GLU A 168 17.20 -24.51 6.24
CA GLU A 168 16.93 -25.94 6.10
C GLU A 168 17.46 -26.80 7.26
N GLU A 169 18.65 -26.51 7.80
CA GLU A 169 19.24 -27.28 8.91
C GLU A 169 18.38 -27.18 10.18
N LEU A 170 18.05 -25.96 10.60
CA LEU A 170 17.20 -25.71 11.77
C LEU A 170 15.82 -26.35 11.63
N VAL A 171 15.20 -26.20 10.45
CA VAL A 171 13.86 -26.78 10.21
C VAL A 171 13.93 -28.30 10.19
N ARG A 172 14.94 -28.90 9.55
CA ARG A 172 15.14 -30.35 9.53
C ARG A 172 15.31 -30.90 10.94
N GLU A 173 16.14 -30.27 11.76
CA GLU A 173 16.33 -30.68 13.16
C GLU A 173 15.03 -30.63 13.95
N PHE A 174 14.23 -29.58 13.77
CA PHE A 174 12.91 -29.48 14.39
C PHE A 174 12.00 -30.63 13.92
N LEU A 175 11.85 -30.82 12.61
CA LEU A 175 10.98 -31.83 12.01
C LEU A 175 11.34 -33.27 12.40
N THR A 176 12.63 -33.59 12.60
CA THR A 176 13.05 -34.95 13.03
C THR A 176 12.47 -35.37 14.38
N ARG A 177 12.02 -34.40 15.19
CA ARG A 177 11.42 -34.64 16.51
C ARG A 177 9.90 -34.62 16.48
N MET A 178 9.30 -34.32 15.32
CA MET A 178 7.86 -34.16 15.16
C MET A 178 7.24 -35.36 14.44
N GLU A 179 6.07 -35.78 14.93
CA GLU A 179 5.16 -36.67 14.21
C GLU A 179 4.27 -35.86 13.27
N ARG A 180 3.77 -34.70 13.71
CA ARG A 180 2.87 -33.84 12.95
C ARG A 180 3.15 -32.36 13.22
N VAL A 181 3.09 -31.52 12.18
CA VAL A 181 3.27 -30.07 12.29
C VAL A 181 2.18 -29.30 11.55
N LEU A 182 1.75 -28.19 12.14
CA LEU A 182 0.90 -27.19 11.48
C LEU A 182 1.75 -25.97 11.08
N ILE A 183 1.69 -25.56 9.81
CA ILE A 183 2.33 -24.34 9.32
C ILE A 183 1.35 -23.18 9.39
N VAL A 184 1.74 -22.10 10.07
CA VAL A 184 0.92 -20.89 10.26
C VAL A 184 1.68 -19.67 9.76
N GLU A 185 1.36 -19.23 8.55
CA GLU A 185 1.92 -18.04 7.91
C GLU A 185 0.82 -17.20 7.22
N GLU A 186 1.03 -15.89 7.17
CA GLU A 186 0.14 -14.97 6.44
C GLU A 186 0.21 -15.22 4.92
N GLN A 187 -0.87 -14.88 4.20
CA GLN A 187 -0.94 -14.88 2.73
C GLN A 187 -0.59 -16.23 2.07
N GLU A 188 0.53 -16.34 1.35
CA GLU A 188 0.85 -17.51 0.52
C GLU A 188 1.65 -18.59 1.29
N PRO A 189 1.58 -19.88 0.90
CA PRO A 189 2.23 -21.00 1.59
C PRO A 189 3.74 -21.08 1.32
N VAL A 190 4.47 -19.98 1.52
CA VAL A 190 5.90 -19.89 1.14
C VAL A 190 6.79 -20.70 2.07
N VAL A 191 6.56 -20.65 3.37
CA VAL A 191 7.26 -21.49 4.35
C VAL A 191 6.78 -22.93 4.22
N GLU A 192 5.47 -23.16 4.14
CA GLU A 192 4.84 -24.48 3.97
C GLU A 192 5.42 -25.24 2.77
N ASP A 193 5.47 -24.63 1.58
CA ASP A 193 6.03 -25.24 0.37
C ASP A 193 7.50 -25.66 0.56
N GLN A 194 8.31 -24.81 1.19
CA GLN A 194 9.73 -25.10 1.42
C GLN A 194 9.90 -26.22 2.46
N VAL A 195 9.08 -26.24 3.51
CA VAL A 195 9.07 -27.28 4.55
C VAL A 195 8.65 -28.63 3.98
N ILE A 196 7.58 -28.68 3.16
CA ILE A 196 7.14 -29.90 2.47
C ILE A 196 8.25 -30.45 1.57
N HIS A 197 8.84 -29.58 0.74
CA HIS A 197 9.94 -29.97 -0.14
C HIS A 197 11.15 -30.51 0.64
N LEU A 198 11.53 -29.84 1.73
CA LEU A 198 12.62 -30.26 2.62
C LEU A 198 12.33 -31.63 3.24
N ALA A 199 11.15 -31.81 3.84
CA ALA A 199 10.74 -33.06 4.48
C ALA A 199 10.75 -34.23 3.50
N TRP A 200 10.21 -34.02 2.29
CA TRP A 200 10.20 -35.02 1.22
C TRP A 200 11.61 -35.39 0.76
N ARG A 201 12.47 -34.41 0.44
CA ARG A 201 13.87 -34.67 0.04
C ARG A 201 14.67 -35.39 1.12
N SER A 202 14.31 -35.15 2.37
CA SER A 202 14.98 -35.69 3.55
C SER A 202 14.36 -37.00 4.05
N ARG A 203 13.28 -37.46 3.41
CA ARG A 203 12.51 -38.67 3.79
C ARG A 203 12.09 -38.67 5.26
N LEU A 204 11.68 -37.51 5.78
CA LEU A 204 11.21 -37.39 7.17
C LEU A 204 9.76 -37.89 7.27
N PRO A 205 9.43 -38.78 8.22
CA PRO A 205 8.10 -39.32 8.40
C PRO A 205 7.21 -38.38 9.25
N VAL A 206 7.03 -37.14 8.79
CA VAL A 206 6.27 -36.09 9.50
C VAL A 206 5.04 -35.69 8.67
N GLU A 207 3.87 -35.63 9.31
CA GLU A 207 2.66 -35.07 8.70
C GLU A 207 2.77 -33.54 8.73
N ILE A 208 2.63 -32.89 7.58
CA ILE A 208 2.69 -31.43 7.48
C ILE A 208 1.32 -30.97 7.00
N SER A 209 0.68 -30.11 7.80
CA SER A 209 -0.58 -29.48 7.45
C SER A 209 -0.45 -27.96 7.45
N GLY A 210 -1.30 -27.29 6.68
CA GLY A 210 -1.27 -25.85 6.51
C GLY A 210 -2.39 -25.37 5.60
N LYS A 211 -2.07 -24.48 4.67
CA LYS A 211 -3.02 -23.91 3.73
C LYS A 211 -3.44 -24.93 2.67
N HIS A 212 -2.55 -25.85 2.25
CA HIS A 212 -2.89 -26.88 1.25
C HIS A 212 -3.97 -27.86 1.74
N ASP A 213 -4.03 -28.06 3.06
CA ASP A 213 -5.04 -28.91 3.73
C ASP A 213 -6.24 -28.10 4.25
N SER A 214 -6.39 -26.84 3.85
CA SER A 214 -7.48 -25.94 4.30
C SER A 214 -7.55 -25.74 5.82
N TYR A 215 -6.44 -25.97 6.55
CA TYR A 215 -6.39 -25.62 7.97
C TYR A 215 -6.42 -24.11 8.17
N LEU A 216 -5.81 -23.39 7.24
CA LEU A 216 -5.77 -21.94 7.20
C LEU A 216 -6.06 -21.45 5.78
N PRO A 217 -6.73 -20.32 5.63
CA PRO A 217 -7.01 -19.71 4.32
C PRO A 217 -5.77 -19.02 3.76
N ARG A 218 -5.78 -18.76 2.44
CA ARG A 218 -4.75 -17.95 1.76
C ARG A 218 -5.09 -16.47 1.78
N GLU A 219 -6.38 -16.17 1.84
CA GLU A 219 -6.97 -14.84 1.79
C GLU A 219 -7.28 -14.25 3.17
N GLY A 220 -7.07 -12.94 3.25
CA GLY A 220 -7.43 -12.13 4.40
C GLY A 220 -6.47 -12.27 5.58
N GLU A 221 -6.37 -11.19 6.36
CA GLU A 221 -5.52 -11.09 7.54
C GLU A 221 -5.87 -12.13 8.63
N PHE A 222 -4.87 -12.83 9.18
CA PHE A 222 -5.13 -13.69 10.33
C PHE A 222 -5.40 -12.89 11.59
N ASN A 223 -6.12 -13.52 12.50
CA ASN A 223 -6.29 -13.06 13.87
C ASN A 223 -6.22 -14.26 14.81
N VAL A 224 -6.19 -13.99 16.12
CA VAL A 224 -6.06 -15.03 17.14
C VAL A 224 -7.22 -16.03 17.05
N ASP A 225 -8.46 -15.58 16.83
CA ASP A 225 -9.63 -16.47 16.77
C ASP A 225 -9.54 -17.46 15.60
N ARG A 226 -9.13 -17.01 14.41
CA ARG A 226 -8.91 -17.87 13.23
C ARG A 226 -7.82 -18.91 13.52
N VAL A 227 -6.70 -18.49 14.12
CA VAL A 227 -5.58 -19.38 14.45
C VAL A 227 -5.96 -20.36 15.57
N THR A 228 -6.71 -19.93 16.59
CA THR A 228 -7.26 -20.79 17.64
C THR A 228 -8.17 -21.86 17.06
N ALA A 229 -9.09 -21.49 16.16
CA ALA A 229 -9.98 -22.46 15.51
C ALA A 229 -9.20 -23.49 14.67
N ALA A 230 -8.18 -23.05 13.93
CA ALA A 230 -7.31 -23.93 13.15
C ALA A 230 -6.54 -24.92 14.05
N LEU A 231 -5.96 -24.43 15.15
CA LEU A 231 -5.25 -25.26 16.13
C LEU A 231 -6.17 -26.25 16.83
N ALA A 232 -7.36 -25.84 17.26
CA ALA A 232 -8.33 -26.75 17.88
C ALA A 232 -8.71 -27.90 16.95
N ARG A 233 -8.94 -27.60 15.66
CA ARG A 233 -9.20 -28.61 14.62
C ARG A 233 -8.00 -29.52 14.38
N PHE A 234 -6.79 -28.98 14.33
CA PHE A 234 -5.55 -29.74 14.12
C PHE A 234 -5.29 -30.73 15.27
N LEU A 235 -5.55 -30.28 16.50
CA LEU A 235 -5.40 -31.07 17.71
C LEU A 235 -6.60 -31.98 18.01
N LYS A 236 -7.69 -31.88 17.23
CA LYS A 236 -8.94 -32.61 17.46
C LYS A 236 -9.52 -32.38 18.86
N LEU A 237 -9.39 -31.15 19.37
CA LEU A 237 -10.00 -30.78 20.65
C LEU A 237 -11.51 -30.66 20.45
N GLU A 238 -12.28 -31.28 21.34
CA GLU A 238 -13.72 -31.02 21.44
C GLU A 238 -13.88 -29.54 21.79
N GLN A 239 -14.51 -28.76 20.93
CA GLN A 239 -14.86 -27.39 21.29
C GLN A 239 -15.95 -27.48 22.37
N GLU A 240 -15.62 -27.21 23.63
CA GLU A 240 -16.59 -27.00 24.71
C GLU A 240 -17.41 -25.74 24.42
N ASN A 241 -18.39 -25.87 23.50
CA ASN A 241 -19.16 -24.78 22.92
C ASN A 241 -18.28 -23.71 22.23
N PRO A 242 -18.76 -23.06 21.16
CA PRO A 242 -18.25 -21.73 20.89
C PRO A 242 -18.42 -20.92 22.18
N VAL A 243 -17.38 -20.18 22.62
CA VAL A 243 -17.55 -19.06 23.55
C VAL A 243 -18.87 -18.40 23.15
N PRO A 244 -19.89 -18.31 24.03
CA PRO A 244 -21.22 -17.85 23.63
C PRO A 244 -21.01 -16.61 22.80
N GLY A 245 -21.30 -16.74 21.50
CA GLY A 245 -20.89 -15.76 20.53
C GLY A 245 -21.33 -14.42 21.07
N LEU A 246 -20.39 -13.47 21.20
CA LEU A 246 -20.73 -12.10 21.56
C LEU A 246 -22.00 -11.78 20.77
N PRO A 247 -23.09 -11.33 21.44
CA PRO A 247 -24.36 -11.13 20.76
C PRO A 247 -24.08 -10.36 19.47
N ALA A 248 -24.60 -10.89 18.35
CA ALA A 248 -24.28 -10.37 17.03
C ALA A 248 -24.33 -8.84 17.10
N LEU A 249 -23.15 -8.23 16.97
CA LEU A 249 -23.06 -6.78 17.11
C LEU A 249 -24.03 -6.19 16.08
N PRO A 250 -24.81 -5.15 16.44
CA PRO A 250 -25.61 -4.46 15.45
C PRO A 250 -24.69 -4.10 14.27
N PRO A 251 -25.20 -4.15 13.02
CA PRO A 251 -24.39 -3.84 11.86
C PRO A 251 -23.70 -2.50 12.11
N LEU A 252 -22.36 -2.54 12.15
CA LEU A 252 -21.58 -1.36 12.42
C LEU A 252 -21.89 -0.33 11.32
N PRO A 253 -22.02 0.96 11.66
CA PRO A 253 -22.25 1.98 10.66
C PRO A 253 -21.12 1.91 9.62
N ALA A 254 -21.49 1.91 8.34
CA ALA A 254 -20.51 1.92 7.26
C ALA A 254 -19.64 3.18 7.40
N ARG A 255 -18.33 2.99 7.39
CA ARG A 255 -17.35 4.08 7.39
C ARG A 255 -16.64 4.07 6.03
N PRO A 256 -17.29 4.57 4.97
CA PRO A 256 -16.64 4.61 3.67
C PRO A 256 -15.35 5.43 3.77
N PRO A 257 -14.32 5.07 3.00
CA PRO A 257 -13.14 5.90 2.87
C PRO A 257 -13.53 7.31 2.35
N LEU A 258 -13.11 8.36 3.05
CA LEU A 258 -13.47 9.75 2.77
C LEU A 258 -12.22 10.63 2.77
N PHE A 259 -12.22 11.68 1.94
CA PHE A 259 -11.16 12.69 1.97
C PHE A 259 -11.17 13.48 3.29
N CYS A 260 -10.00 13.94 3.73
CA CYS A 260 -9.87 14.91 4.83
C CYS A 260 -10.72 16.17 4.58
N ALA A 261 -11.22 16.83 5.62
CA ALA A 261 -11.94 18.10 5.47
C ALA A 261 -11.10 19.13 4.67
N GLY A 262 -11.73 19.73 3.66
CA GLY A 262 -11.12 20.66 2.71
C GLY A 262 -10.01 20.11 1.81
N CYS A 263 -9.97 18.80 1.60
CA CYS A 263 -9.10 18.22 0.57
C CYS A 263 -9.42 18.81 -0.83
N PRO A 264 -8.42 19.35 -1.56
CA PRO A 264 -8.62 19.99 -2.85
C PRO A 264 -9.10 19.03 -3.95
N HIS A 265 -8.80 17.73 -3.84
CA HIS A 265 -9.24 16.74 -4.82
C HIS A 265 -10.77 16.69 -4.98
N ARG A 266 -11.54 17.11 -3.95
CA ARG A 266 -13.00 17.27 -4.10
C ARG A 266 -13.36 18.23 -5.22
N GLY A 267 -12.74 19.40 -5.24
CA GLY A 267 -12.98 20.41 -6.26
C GLY A 267 -12.54 19.94 -7.64
N SER A 268 -11.42 19.21 -7.70
CA SER A 268 -10.95 18.55 -8.92
C SER A 268 -12.00 17.62 -9.53
N PHE A 269 -12.50 16.67 -8.74
CA PHE A 269 -13.49 15.68 -9.19
C PHE A 269 -14.84 16.31 -9.51
N TYR A 270 -15.30 17.21 -8.63
CA TYR A 270 -16.54 17.94 -8.85
C TYR A 270 -16.48 18.69 -10.20
N ALA A 271 -15.44 19.51 -10.43
CA ALA A 271 -15.32 20.31 -11.65
C ALA A 271 -15.26 19.46 -12.93
N PHE A 272 -14.51 18.34 -12.92
CA PHE A 272 -14.45 17.44 -14.08
C PHE A 272 -15.77 16.71 -14.31
N LYS A 273 -16.46 16.25 -13.26
CA LYS A 273 -17.81 15.66 -13.36
C LYS A 273 -18.80 16.66 -13.95
N GLN A 274 -18.77 17.91 -13.49
CA GLN A 274 -19.62 19.00 -14.00
C GLN A 274 -19.31 19.34 -15.47
N ALA A 275 -18.04 19.46 -15.82
CA ALA A 275 -17.61 19.79 -17.18
C ALA A 275 -17.92 18.69 -18.21
N ALA A 276 -17.99 17.43 -17.76
CA ALA A 276 -18.26 16.27 -18.60
C ALA A 276 -19.74 15.82 -18.62
N ARG A 277 -20.67 16.53 -17.96
CA ARG A 277 -22.09 16.10 -17.81
C ARG A 277 -22.79 15.74 -19.12
N ASP A 278 -22.44 16.41 -20.22
CA ASP A 278 -23.06 16.22 -21.53
C ASP A 278 -22.24 15.30 -22.46
N GLN A 279 -21.26 14.57 -21.92
CA GLN A 279 -20.33 13.72 -22.67
C GLN A 279 -20.23 12.34 -22.03
N GLU A 280 -20.06 11.31 -22.87
CA GLU A 280 -19.64 10.00 -22.38
C GLU A 280 -18.17 10.05 -21.98
N VAL A 281 -17.89 9.86 -20.70
CA VAL A 281 -16.54 9.96 -20.14
C VAL A 281 -16.23 8.74 -19.29
N ILE A 282 -14.98 8.27 -19.34
CA ILE A 282 -14.43 7.29 -18.41
C ILE A 282 -13.28 7.95 -17.64
N PHE A 283 -13.37 7.88 -16.31
CA PHE A 283 -12.38 8.35 -15.37
C PHE A 283 -11.49 7.20 -14.92
N THR A 284 -10.27 7.15 -15.43
CA THR A 284 -9.24 6.24 -14.94
C THR A 284 -8.44 6.89 -13.82
N GLY A 285 -7.98 6.12 -12.84
CA GLY A 285 -7.20 6.61 -11.73
C GLY A 285 -6.11 5.65 -11.28
N ASP A 286 -5.14 6.19 -10.55
CA ASP A 286 -4.12 5.43 -9.84
C ASP A 286 -4.51 5.20 -8.37
N ILE A 287 -3.68 4.44 -7.64
CA ILE A 287 -3.77 4.40 -6.18
C ILE A 287 -3.19 5.68 -5.55
N GLY A 288 -3.99 6.31 -4.69
CA GLY A 288 -3.61 7.43 -3.82
C GLY A 288 -4.84 8.00 -3.12
N CYS A 289 -4.71 9.19 -2.50
CA CYS A 289 -5.88 9.85 -1.88
C CYS A 289 -7.02 10.02 -2.87
N TYR A 290 -6.70 10.26 -4.14
CA TYR A 290 -7.64 10.44 -5.22
C TYR A 290 -8.48 9.18 -5.53
N THR A 291 -8.05 7.97 -5.14
CA THR A 291 -8.88 6.74 -5.22
C THR A 291 -10.16 6.85 -4.38
N LEU A 292 -10.14 7.64 -3.31
CA LEU A 292 -11.31 7.92 -2.48
C LEU A 292 -12.43 8.64 -3.26
N GLY A 293 -12.10 9.22 -4.43
CA GLY A 293 -13.06 9.85 -5.35
C GLY A 293 -13.97 8.86 -6.06
N ALA A 294 -13.69 7.55 -5.99
CA ALA A 294 -14.55 6.50 -6.53
C ALA A 294 -15.88 6.38 -5.77
N ALA A 295 -15.91 6.74 -4.48
CA ALA A 295 -17.11 6.64 -3.66
C ALA A 295 -18.08 7.81 -3.91
N PRO A 296 -19.40 7.61 -3.71
CA PRO A 296 -20.35 8.71 -3.64
C PRO A 296 -19.95 9.74 -2.56
N PRO A 297 -20.23 11.04 -2.77
CA PRO A 297 -20.99 11.61 -3.89
C PRO A 297 -20.16 11.97 -5.14
N LEU A 298 -18.84 11.79 -5.08
CA LEU A 298 -17.96 12.21 -6.16
C LEU A 298 -18.05 11.27 -7.35
N ALA A 299 -17.96 9.95 -7.11
CA ALA A 299 -18.08 8.90 -8.12
C ALA A 299 -17.31 9.22 -9.42
N ALA A 300 -16.07 9.68 -9.26
CA ALA A 300 -15.24 10.26 -10.32
C ALA A 300 -14.02 9.39 -10.65
N MET A 301 -14.14 8.07 -10.47
CA MET A 301 -13.11 7.10 -10.81
C MET A 301 -13.74 5.73 -11.08
N ASP A 302 -13.64 5.27 -12.32
CA ASP A 302 -14.20 4.01 -12.83
C ASP A 302 -13.20 2.85 -12.76
N THR A 303 -11.89 3.16 -12.76
CA THR A 303 -10.83 2.14 -12.68
C THR A 303 -9.69 2.59 -11.78
N CYS A 304 -9.17 1.70 -10.95
CA CYS A 304 -7.93 1.88 -10.18
C CYS A 304 -7.21 0.53 -10.06
N LEU A 305 -5.94 0.46 -10.46
CA LEU A 305 -5.16 -0.79 -10.43
C LEU A 305 -3.90 -0.68 -9.56
N CYS A 306 -2.94 0.14 -9.96
CA CYS A 306 -1.70 0.37 -9.22
C CYS A 306 -1.18 1.80 -9.49
N MET A 307 -0.04 2.16 -8.92
CA MET A 307 0.58 3.47 -9.18
C MET A 307 1.06 3.54 -10.63
N GLY A 308 0.52 4.49 -11.42
CA GLY A 308 0.92 4.75 -12.81
C GLY A 308 0.14 3.97 -13.87
N ALA A 309 -0.89 3.22 -13.49
CA ALA A 309 -1.75 2.48 -14.41
C ALA A 309 -2.75 3.39 -15.18
N SER A 310 -3.16 4.52 -14.60
CA SER A 310 -4.23 5.40 -15.09
C SER A 310 -4.09 5.75 -16.58
N LEU A 311 -2.95 6.34 -16.97
CA LEU A 311 -2.69 6.75 -18.36
C LEU A 311 -2.62 5.56 -19.32
N GLY A 312 -2.06 4.43 -18.89
CA GLY A 312 -1.94 3.22 -19.72
C GLY A 312 -3.31 2.58 -19.98
N LEU A 313 -4.13 2.46 -18.94
CA LEU A 313 -5.51 1.98 -19.04
C LEU A 313 -6.35 2.89 -19.96
N ALA A 314 -6.27 4.20 -19.76
CA ALA A 314 -7.00 5.16 -20.59
C ALA A 314 -6.62 5.06 -22.08
N GLN A 315 -5.32 4.88 -22.39
CA GLN A 315 -4.86 4.66 -23.76
C GLN A 315 -5.38 3.35 -24.36
N GLY A 316 -5.47 2.28 -23.57
CA GLY A 316 -6.09 1.02 -24.00
C GLY A 316 -7.58 1.20 -24.29
N LEU A 317 -8.31 1.85 -23.38
CA LEU A 317 -9.73 2.16 -23.53
C LEU A 317 -10.01 3.00 -24.78
N ALA A 318 -9.19 4.02 -25.05
CA ALA A 318 -9.32 4.84 -26.25
C ALA A 318 -9.21 4.04 -27.57
N ARG A 319 -8.58 2.85 -27.54
CA ARG A 319 -8.50 1.97 -28.73
C ARG A 319 -9.71 1.07 -28.90
N VAL A 320 -10.33 0.65 -27.80
CA VAL A 320 -11.45 -0.31 -27.82
C VAL A 320 -12.82 0.36 -27.75
N GLN A 321 -12.88 1.62 -27.33
CA GLN A 321 -14.11 2.41 -27.22
C GLN A 321 -13.94 3.80 -27.85
N PRO A 322 -13.88 3.90 -29.20
CA PRO A 322 -13.78 5.19 -29.89
C PRO A 322 -15.01 6.06 -29.62
N GLY A 323 -14.81 7.37 -29.43
CA GLY A 323 -15.88 8.34 -29.20
C GLY A 323 -16.15 8.65 -27.73
N THR A 324 -15.72 7.78 -26.81
CA THR A 324 -15.72 8.07 -25.37
C THR A 324 -14.55 8.99 -25.03
N ARG A 325 -14.75 9.94 -24.11
CA ARG A 325 -13.70 10.82 -23.62
C ARG A 325 -12.98 10.17 -22.43
N LEU A 326 -11.66 10.22 -22.41
CA LEU A 326 -10.86 9.61 -21.36
C LEU A 326 -10.20 10.69 -20.50
N VAL A 327 -10.36 10.54 -19.19
CA VAL A 327 -9.72 11.39 -18.18
C VAL A 327 -8.91 10.49 -17.25
N ALA A 328 -7.62 10.74 -17.12
CA ALA A 328 -6.73 9.98 -16.24
C ALA A 328 -6.26 10.84 -15.08
N PHE A 329 -6.73 10.54 -13.86
CA PHE A 329 -6.29 11.19 -12.64
C PHE A 329 -5.04 10.51 -12.08
N ILE A 330 -4.01 11.32 -11.86
CA ILE A 330 -2.71 10.87 -11.35
C ILE A 330 -2.19 11.87 -10.31
N GLY A 331 -1.63 11.39 -9.20
CA GLY A 331 -0.96 12.26 -8.23
C GLY A 331 0.37 12.80 -8.77
N ASP A 332 0.81 13.95 -8.29
CA ASP A 332 2.14 14.53 -8.59
C ASP A 332 3.32 13.55 -8.37
N SER A 333 3.37 12.87 -7.22
CA SER A 333 4.41 11.88 -6.93
C SER A 333 4.35 10.71 -7.92
N THR A 334 3.14 10.23 -8.23
CA THR A 334 2.88 9.12 -9.15
C THR A 334 3.24 9.52 -10.60
N PHE A 335 3.00 10.78 -10.97
CA PHE A 335 3.35 11.32 -12.28
C PHE A 335 4.85 11.21 -12.54
N PHE A 336 5.69 11.58 -11.56
CA PHE A 336 7.14 11.40 -11.67
C PHE A 336 7.58 9.94 -11.57
N HIS A 337 6.89 9.12 -10.78
CA HIS A 337 7.23 7.71 -10.59
C HIS A 337 7.01 6.88 -11.85
N ALA A 338 5.83 7.00 -12.47
CA ALA A 338 5.39 6.11 -13.55
C ALA A 338 4.51 6.79 -14.61
N GLY A 339 4.16 8.08 -14.47
CA GLY A 339 3.33 8.80 -15.44
C GLY A 339 4.08 9.25 -16.70
N LEU A 340 5.41 9.43 -16.64
CA LEU A 340 6.18 9.96 -17.78
C LEU A 340 6.24 9.01 -18.99
N PRO A 341 6.58 7.70 -18.84
CA PRO A 341 6.58 6.79 -19.99
C PRO A 341 5.23 6.68 -20.72
N PRO A 342 4.07 6.48 -20.04
CA PRO A 342 2.79 6.42 -20.72
C PRO A 342 2.35 7.80 -21.27
N LEU A 343 2.80 8.93 -20.71
CA LEU A 343 2.58 10.25 -21.31
C LEU A 343 3.28 10.38 -22.66
N VAL A 344 4.55 9.99 -22.75
CA VAL A 344 5.30 9.99 -24.02
C VAL A 344 4.61 9.09 -25.05
N ASN A 345 4.11 7.93 -24.64
CA ASN A 345 3.33 7.06 -25.53
C ASN A 345 2.02 7.74 -25.99
N ALA A 346 1.30 8.42 -25.10
CA ALA A 346 0.07 9.12 -25.45
C ALA A 346 0.31 10.22 -26.49
N VAL A 347 1.41 10.97 -26.35
CA VAL A 347 1.87 11.97 -27.34
C VAL A 347 2.23 11.31 -28.66
N HIS A 348 3.05 10.26 -28.64
CA HIS A 348 3.45 9.54 -29.85
C HIS A 348 2.23 9.01 -30.63
N GLN A 349 1.24 8.49 -29.91
CA GLN A 349 0.03 7.91 -30.48
C GLN A 349 -1.09 8.92 -30.73
N GLN A 350 -0.89 10.19 -30.39
CA GLN A 350 -1.93 11.24 -30.42
C GLN A 350 -3.24 10.78 -29.75
N THR A 351 -3.12 10.13 -28.59
CA THR A 351 -4.30 9.59 -27.90
C THR A 351 -5.16 10.74 -27.38
N PRO A 352 -6.48 10.78 -27.65
CA PRO A 352 -7.40 11.81 -27.17
C PRO A 352 -7.71 11.64 -25.67
N LEU A 353 -6.70 11.89 -24.84
CA LEU A 353 -6.69 11.67 -23.38
C LEU A 353 -6.44 12.99 -22.64
N VAL A 354 -7.23 13.26 -21.60
CA VAL A 354 -6.92 14.31 -20.63
C VAL A 354 -6.20 13.71 -19.43
N VAL A 355 -4.94 14.08 -19.22
CA VAL A 355 -4.18 13.73 -18.01
C VAL A 355 -4.39 14.83 -16.97
N VAL A 356 -4.94 14.48 -15.81
CA VAL A 356 -5.19 15.41 -14.71
C VAL A 356 -4.22 15.08 -13.58
N VAL A 357 -3.17 15.89 -13.46
CA VAL A 357 -2.20 15.79 -12.38
C VAL A 357 -2.74 16.52 -11.15
N LEU A 358 -2.98 15.78 -10.09
CA LEU A 358 -3.44 16.27 -8.80
C LEU A 358 -2.22 16.60 -7.93
N ASP A 359 -1.79 17.86 -7.96
CA ASP A 359 -0.56 18.35 -7.35
C ASP A 359 -0.88 18.93 -5.97
N ASN A 360 -0.73 18.11 -4.94
CA ASN A 360 -0.98 18.49 -3.55
C ASN A 360 0.30 18.69 -2.72
N GLU A 361 1.45 18.67 -3.41
CA GLU A 361 2.77 18.91 -2.84
C GLU A 361 3.16 17.89 -1.75
N THR A 362 2.65 16.65 -1.83
CA THR A 362 3.04 15.57 -0.89
C THR A 362 2.65 14.17 -1.36
N THR A 363 3.48 13.16 -1.07
CA THR A 363 3.04 11.76 -1.14
C THR A 363 2.24 11.38 0.13
N ALA A 364 0.99 11.84 0.19
CA ALA A 364 0.17 11.87 1.42
C ALA A 364 0.00 10.51 2.11
N MET A 365 -0.42 9.47 1.38
CA MET A 365 -0.76 8.17 1.97
C MET A 365 0.45 7.33 2.40
N THR A 366 1.67 7.72 2.03
CA THR A 366 2.90 6.98 2.38
C THR A 366 3.65 7.59 3.57
N GLY A 367 2.99 8.48 4.32
CA GLY A 367 3.61 9.21 5.42
C GLY A 367 4.32 10.49 4.99
N HIS A 368 3.82 11.16 3.93
CA HIS A 368 4.33 12.45 3.44
C HIS A 368 5.79 12.37 2.94
N GLN A 369 6.11 11.33 2.18
CA GLN A 369 7.44 11.16 1.60
C GLN A 369 7.74 12.28 0.58
N SER A 370 9.02 12.63 0.46
CA SER A 370 9.49 13.57 -0.56
C SER A 370 9.43 12.93 -1.95
N HIS A 371 9.20 13.76 -2.97
CA HIS A 371 9.17 13.36 -4.38
C HIS A 371 9.76 14.47 -5.26
N PRO A 372 10.07 14.21 -6.54
CA PRO A 372 10.76 15.17 -7.41
C PRO A 372 10.06 16.52 -7.62
N GLY A 373 8.78 16.64 -7.27
CA GLY A 373 8.03 17.90 -7.35
C GLY A 373 8.35 18.89 -6.21
N LEU A 374 9.00 18.44 -5.13
CA LEU A 374 9.26 19.23 -3.93
C LEU A 374 10.70 19.70 -3.85
N ALA A 375 10.89 20.99 -3.58
CA ALA A 375 12.20 21.58 -3.29
C ALA A 375 12.50 21.66 -1.78
N THR A 376 11.47 21.62 -0.94
CA THR A 376 11.55 21.91 0.50
C THR A 376 12.19 20.78 1.30
N GLY A 377 13.16 21.13 2.14
CA GLY A 377 13.73 20.24 3.18
C GLY A 377 14.83 19.29 2.72
N THR A 378 15.10 19.17 1.40
CA THR A 378 16.07 18.18 0.86
C THR A 378 17.33 18.81 0.25
N GLY A 379 17.36 20.13 0.04
CA GLY A 379 18.43 20.79 -0.72
C GLY A 379 18.43 20.43 -2.22
N GLN A 380 17.37 19.78 -2.71
CA GLN A 380 17.22 19.32 -4.09
C GLN A 380 16.37 20.30 -4.90
N ARG A 381 16.48 20.21 -6.23
CA ARG A 381 15.72 21.03 -7.16
C ARG A 381 14.37 20.38 -7.48
N ALA A 382 13.28 21.11 -7.26
CA ALA A 382 11.96 20.71 -7.76
C ALA A 382 11.92 20.66 -9.29
N VAL A 383 11.30 19.61 -9.82
CA VAL A 383 11.00 19.42 -11.23
C VAL A 383 9.58 19.94 -11.50
N ASP A 384 9.45 20.86 -12.44
CA ASP A 384 8.14 21.42 -12.80
C ASP A 384 7.40 20.50 -13.78
N ILE A 385 6.21 20.02 -13.36
CA ILE A 385 5.36 19.11 -14.14
C ILE A 385 5.02 19.71 -15.51
N ALA A 386 4.68 20.99 -15.57
CA ALA A 386 4.26 21.65 -16.80
C ALA A 386 5.39 21.69 -17.85
N ARG A 387 6.62 22.01 -17.42
CA ARG A 387 7.82 21.98 -18.28
C ARG A 387 8.13 20.59 -18.77
N VAL A 388 8.03 19.57 -17.91
CA VAL A 388 8.26 18.18 -18.32
C VAL A 388 7.22 17.74 -19.34
N ALA A 389 5.94 18.00 -19.09
CA ALA A 389 4.86 17.66 -20.02
C ALA A 389 5.05 18.30 -21.41
N ARG A 390 5.40 19.59 -21.47
CA ARG A 390 5.70 20.27 -22.73
C ARG A 390 6.93 19.67 -23.42
N ALA A 391 7.98 19.33 -22.66
CA ALA A 391 9.17 18.67 -23.21
C ALA A 391 8.89 17.26 -23.76
N CYS A 392 7.91 16.56 -23.19
CA CYS A 392 7.39 15.30 -23.73
C CYS A 392 6.52 15.47 -24.99
N GLY A 393 6.19 16.72 -25.38
CA GLY A 393 5.43 17.04 -26.59
C GLY A 393 3.93 17.26 -26.38
N VAL A 394 3.47 17.48 -25.14
CA VAL A 394 2.07 17.88 -24.88
C VAL A 394 1.88 19.34 -25.27
N GLU A 395 1.02 19.60 -26.25
CA GLU A 395 0.75 20.96 -26.75
C GLU A 395 -0.14 21.76 -25.79
N MET A 396 -1.16 21.11 -25.22
CA MET A 396 -2.09 21.74 -24.28
C MET A 396 -1.73 21.39 -22.83
N VAL A 397 -1.11 22.34 -22.14
CA VAL A 397 -0.79 22.23 -20.70
C VAL A 397 -1.45 23.38 -19.94
N LEU A 398 -2.44 23.06 -19.12
CA LEU A 398 -3.24 24.00 -18.34
C LEU A 398 -2.97 23.85 -16.83
N THR A 399 -3.26 24.89 -16.05
CA THR A 399 -3.11 24.86 -14.60
C THR A 399 -4.24 25.65 -13.95
N ALA A 400 -4.81 25.13 -12.87
CA ALA A 400 -5.81 25.81 -12.05
C ALA A 400 -5.66 25.40 -10.57
N ASP A 401 -6.21 26.22 -9.68
CA ASP A 401 -6.41 25.83 -8.28
C ASP A 401 -7.77 25.11 -8.17
N PRO A 402 -7.81 23.82 -7.77
CA PRO A 402 -9.07 23.09 -7.61
C PRO A 402 -10.02 23.67 -6.53
N LEU A 403 -9.58 24.61 -5.69
CA LEU A 403 -10.45 25.38 -4.81
C LEU A 403 -11.12 26.58 -5.49
N ASP A 404 -10.72 26.95 -6.70
CA ASP A 404 -11.45 27.86 -7.59
C ASP A 404 -12.25 27.02 -8.60
N LEU A 405 -13.53 26.75 -8.30
CA LEU A 405 -14.35 25.86 -9.12
C LEU A 405 -14.63 26.43 -10.50
N GLU A 406 -14.79 27.76 -10.62
CA GLU A 406 -15.07 28.39 -11.91
C GLU A 406 -13.88 28.22 -12.86
N ALA A 407 -12.67 28.59 -12.39
CA ALA A 407 -11.45 28.41 -13.16
C ALA A 407 -11.19 26.93 -13.47
N THR A 408 -11.42 26.04 -12.50
CA THR A 408 -11.21 24.59 -12.68
C THR A 408 -12.18 24.00 -13.71
N MET A 409 -13.45 24.41 -13.70
CA MET A 409 -14.43 23.99 -14.71
C MET A 409 -14.07 24.52 -16.10
N ALA A 410 -13.55 25.75 -16.20
CA ALA A 410 -13.12 26.32 -17.47
C ALA A 410 -11.96 25.52 -18.09
N VAL A 411 -10.91 25.20 -17.30
CA VAL A 411 -9.79 24.38 -17.79
C VAL A 411 -10.22 22.95 -18.10
N ALA A 412 -11.15 22.38 -17.32
CA ALA A 412 -11.69 21.04 -17.59
C ALA A 412 -12.44 21.00 -18.93
N ARG A 413 -13.33 21.97 -19.20
CA ARG A 413 -14.05 22.07 -20.49
C ARG A 413 -13.08 22.23 -21.67
N GLN A 414 -12.08 23.10 -21.51
CA GLN A 414 -11.06 23.31 -22.54
C GLN A 414 -10.26 22.03 -22.82
N ALA A 415 -9.82 21.32 -21.77
CA ALA A 415 -9.07 20.08 -21.91
C ALA A 415 -9.92 18.96 -22.50
N LEU A 416 -11.20 18.84 -22.10
CA LEU A 416 -12.12 17.84 -22.64
C LEU A 416 -12.39 18.04 -24.14
N ALA A 417 -12.27 19.26 -24.66
CA ALA A 417 -12.40 19.56 -26.09
C ALA A 417 -11.12 19.29 -26.93
N ALA A 418 -9.99 18.94 -26.30
CA ALA A 418 -8.73 18.76 -27.01
C ALA A 418 -8.74 17.52 -27.93
N PRO A 419 -8.33 17.66 -29.21
CA PRO A 419 -8.35 16.53 -30.16
C PRO A 419 -7.26 15.49 -29.89
N GLY A 420 -6.17 15.88 -29.21
CA GLY A 420 -5.07 15.01 -28.81
C GLY A 420 -4.88 15.00 -27.30
N PRO A 421 -3.70 14.57 -26.81
CA PRO A 421 -3.44 14.53 -25.38
C PRO A 421 -3.35 15.95 -24.81
N ALA A 422 -4.07 16.17 -23.70
CA ALA A 422 -3.99 17.39 -22.91
C ALA A 422 -3.54 17.05 -21.49
N LEU A 423 -2.83 17.98 -20.83
CA LEU A 423 -2.46 17.84 -19.44
C LEU A 423 -2.97 19.03 -18.63
N VAL A 424 -3.69 18.73 -17.55
CA VAL A 424 -4.20 19.72 -16.60
C VAL A 424 -3.51 19.48 -15.25
N ILE A 425 -2.92 20.53 -14.69
CA ILE A 425 -2.33 20.49 -13.35
C ILE A 425 -3.30 21.19 -12.41
N LEU A 426 -3.85 20.45 -11.46
CA LEU A 426 -4.69 21.00 -10.40
C LEU A 426 -3.84 21.09 -9.13
N ARG A 427 -3.35 22.29 -8.84
CA ARG A 427 -2.36 22.52 -7.78
C ARG A 427 -2.98 23.20 -6.57
N HIS A 428 -2.93 22.52 -5.42
CA HIS A 428 -3.26 23.12 -4.13
C HIS A 428 -2.68 22.26 -2.98
N PRO A 429 -1.98 22.84 -1.99
CA PRO A 429 -1.35 22.08 -0.91
C PRO A 429 -2.31 21.17 -0.14
N CYS A 430 -1.80 20.02 0.32
CA CYS A 430 -2.57 19.13 1.19
C CYS A 430 -2.92 19.80 2.52
N PRO A 431 -4.19 19.75 2.99
CA PRO A 431 -4.61 20.38 4.26
C PRO A 431 -3.98 19.75 5.50
N GLN A 432 -3.37 18.56 5.38
CA GLN A 432 -2.61 17.94 6.47
C GLN A 432 -1.20 18.51 6.60
N VAL A 433 -0.66 19.07 5.51
CA VAL A 433 0.67 19.70 5.44
C VAL A 433 0.56 21.20 5.69
N ALA A 434 -0.35 21.87 4.99
CA ALA A 434 -0.67 23.28 5.17
C ALA A 434 -2.04 23.39 5.86
N ARG A 435 -2.04 23.51 7.20
CA ARG A 435 -3.28 23.58 7.99
C ARG A 435 -3.87 24.98 7.98
N PRO A 436 -5.01 25.22 7.33
CA PRO A 436 -5.66 26.52 7.40
C PRO A 436 -6.31 26.70 8.78
N VAL A 437 -6.40 27.95 9.23
CA VAL A 437 -7.00 28.32 10.53
C VAL A 437 -8.42 28.87 10.42
N THR A 438 -8.88 29.22 9.22
CA THR A 438 -10.23 29.75 8.98
C THR A 438 -11.27 28.64 8.93
N ARG A 439 -12.49 28.93 9.36
CA ARG A 439 -13.63 28.01 9.30
C ARG A 439 -14.81 28.68 8.65
N TYR A 440 -15.65 27.93 7.94
CA TYR A 440 -16.96 28.43 7.52
C TYR A 440 -18.00 28.14 8.61
N ARG A 441 -19.05 28.96 8.65
CA ARG A 441 -20.27 28.72 9.42
C ARG A 441 -21.48 28.75 8.48
N VAL A 442 -22.54 28.07 8.89
CA VAL A 442 -23.81 28.10 8.15
C VAL A 442 -24.69 29.20 8.75
N ASN A 443 -25.19 30.08 7.90
CA ASN A 443 -26.26 30.99 8.24
C ASN A 443 -27.57 30.20 8.28
N ALA A 444 -28.10 29.98 9.49
CA ALA A 444 -29.30 29.16 9.70
C ALA A 444 -30.54 29.76 9.02
N ASP A 445 -30.63 31.09 8.90
CA ASP A 445 -31.79 31.77 8.32
C ASP A 445 -31.79 31.69 6.78
N ALA A 446 -30.60 31.63 6.17
CA ALA A 446 -30.44 31.45 4.72
C ALA A 446 -30.41 29.97 4.28
N CYS A 447 -30.09 29.05 5.19
CA CYS A 447 -29.97 27.63 4.84
C CYS A 447 -31.34 27.02 4.52
N THR A 448 -31.48 26.46 3.33
CA THR A 448 -32.73 25.82 2.88
C THR A 448 -32.82 24.33 3.19
N GLY A 449 -31.78 23.73 3.81
CA GLY A 449 -31.74 22.29 4.05
C GLY A 449 -31.65 21.43 2.78
N CYS A 450 -31.32 21.99 1.62
CA CYS A 450 -31.28 21.27 0.34
C CYS A 450 -30.14 20.24 0.19
N HIS A 451 -29.18 20.22 1.13
CA HIS A 451 -28.06 19.29 1.20
C HIS A 451 -27.10 19.24 -0.01
N THR A 452 -27.21 20.13 -1.01
CA THR A 452 -26.28 20.17 -2.17
C THR A 452 -24.80 20.17 -1.76
N CYS A 453 -24.43 20.90 -0.70
CA CYS A 453 -23.06 20.94 -0.19
C CYS A 453 -22.57 19.61 0.40
N ILE A 454 -23.48 18.74 0.86
CA ILE A 454 -23.17 17.39 1.35
C ILE A 454 -23.20 16.42 0.18
N ASP A 455 -24.30 16.43 -0.59
CA ASP A 455 -24.63 15.44 -1.62
C ASP A 455 -23.81 15.58 -2.90
N GLU A 456 -23.07 16.68 -3.08
CA GLU A 456 -22.14 16.83 -4.21
C GLU A 456 -20.66 16.79 -3.79
N LEU A 457 -20.31 17.14 -2.54
CA LEU A 457 -18.92 17.27 -2.10
C LEU A 457 -18.46 16.20 -1.10
N GLY A 458 -19.35 15.67 -0.25
CA GLY A 458 -19.01 14.65 0.75
C GLY A 458 -17.92 15.11 1.74
N CYS A 459 -18.00 16.35 2.24
CA CYS A 459 -17.04 16.86 3.22
C CYS A 459 -17.38 16.36 4.64
N PRO A 460 -16.46 15.71 5.40
CA PRO A 460 -16.74 15.24 6.76
C PRO A 460 -16.95 16.39 7.76
N ALA A 461 -16.65 17.63 7.37
CA ALA A 461 -16.96 18.80 8.16
C ALA A 461 -18.44 19.22 8.07
N LEU A 462 -19.19 18.76 7.06
CA LEU A 462 -20.60 19.09 6.87
C LEU A 462 -21.46 17.95 7.42
N VAL A 463 -22.34 18.25 8.38
CA VAL A 463 -23.24 17.28 8.98
C VAL A 463 -24.70 17.74 8.89
N PRO A 464 -25.66 16.86 8.58
CA PRO A 464 -27.08 17.19 8.68
C PRO A 464 -27.47 17.60 10.11
N ALA A 465 -28.29 18.63 10.26
CA ALA A 465 -28.79 19.11 11.55
C ALA A 465 -30.19 19.70 11.40
N ASP A 466 -31.22 19.02 11.92
CA ASP A 466 -32.61 19.49 12.08
C ASP A 466 -33.13 20.46 11.00
N GLY A 467 -33.19 19.99 9.74
CA GLY A 467 -33.70 20.78 8.61
C GLY A 467 -32.70 21.75 7.98
N ALA A 468 -31.46 21.77 8.46
CA ALA A 468 -30.33 22.56 7.96
C ALA A 468 -29.04 21.73 7.92
N VAL A 469 -27.91 22.40 7.65
CA VAL A 469 -26.56 21.82 7.67
C VAL A 469 -25.74 22.52 8.75
N MET A 470 -24.90 21.77 9.46
CA MET A 470 -23.93 22.29 10.42
C MET A 470 -22.51 22.03 9.91
N ILE A 471 -21.60 22.98 10.16
CA ILE A 471 -20.15 22.79 9.97
C ILE A 471 -19.49 22.49 11.31
N ASN A 472 -18.82 21.34 11.42
CA ASN A 472 -18.12 20.93 12.63
C ASN A 472 -16.68 21.49 12.70
N SER A 473 -15.99 21.19 13.81
CA SER A 473 -14.65 21.72 14.13
C SER A 473 -13.52 21.22 13.22
N THR A 474 -13.76 20.23 12.37
CA THR A 474 -12.76 19.72 11.41
C THR A 474 -12.64 20.59 10.16
N CYS A 475 -13.50 21.61 10.00
CA CYS A 475 -13.45 22.53 8.87
C CYS A 475 -12.08 23.22 8.74
N THR A 476 -11.59 23.29 7.51
CA THR A 476 -10.32 23.90 7.12
C THR A 476 -10.50 25.13 6.23
N GLY A 477 -11.72 25.70 6.13
CA GLY A 477 -11.88 26.98 5.46
C GLY A 477 -11.71 26.98 3.93
N CYS A 478 -11.79 25.82 3.25
CA CYS A 478 -11.48 25.71 1.81
C CYS A 478 -12.46 26.41 0.84
N GLY A 479 -13.61 26.90 1.31
CA GLY A 479 -14.57 27.66 0.49
C GLY A 479 -15.40 26.86 -0.55
N LEU A 480 -15.09 25.59 -0.83
CA LEU A 480 -15.84 24.79 -1.81
C LEU A 480 -17.34 24.71 -1.52
N CYS A 481 -17.73 24.57 -0.25
CA CYS A 481 -19.14 24.50 0.14
C CYS A 481 -19.90 25.80 -0.15
N ALA A 482 -19.23 26.96 -0.07
CA ALA A 482 -19.82 28.25 -0.37
C ALA A 482 -20.07 28.41 -1.87
N GLN A 483 -19.13 27.95 -2.71
CA GLN A 483 -19.24 28.02 -4.16
C GLN A 483 -20.35 27.15 -4.75
N VAL A 484 -20.72 26.05 -4.08
CA VAL A 484 -21.82 25.16 -4.53
C VAL A 484 -23.15 25.44 -3.84
N CYS A 485 -23.21 26.35 -2.87
CA CYS A 485 -24.43 26.61 -2.10
C CYS A 485 -25.39 27.52 -2.90
N PRO A 486 -26.56 27.02 -3.34
CA PRO A 486 -27.48 27.84 -4.14
C PRO A 486 -28.12 28.98 -3.33
N ALA A 487 -28.17 28.85 -2.00
CA ALA A 487 -28.73 29.85 -1.10
C ALA A 487 -27.68 30.84 -0.54
N ALA A 488 -26.41 30.71 -0.94
CA ALA A 488 -25.30 31.51 -0.40
C ALA A 488 -25.24 31.51 1.14
N ALA A 489 -25.60 30.39 1.78
CA ALA A 489 -25.74 30.28 3.23
C ALA A 489 -24.41 29.97 3.98
N MET A 490 -23.28 29.93 3.28
CA MET A 490 -21.96 29.60 3.85
C MET A 490 -21.17 30.89 4.05
N GLU A 491 -20.91 31.25 5.30
CA GLU A 491 -20.18 32.47 5.65
C GLU A 491 -18.79 32.11 6.17
N GLU A 492 -17.78 32.93 5.86
CA GLU A 492 -16.49 32.85 6.53
C GLU A 492 -16.67 33.17 8.01
N GLY A 493 -16.35 32.19 8.86
CA GLY A 493 -16.24 32.33 10.30
C GLY A 493 -14.85 32.81 10.69
N VAL A 494 -14.75 33.39 11.88
CA VAL A 494 -13.49 33.83 12.49
C VAL A 494 -12.63 32.64 12.89
#